data_AF-A0A1P8WFX7-F1
#
_entry.id   AF-A0A1P8WFX7-F1
#
_cell.length_a   1.000
_cell.length_b   1.000
_cell.length_c   1.000
_cell.angle_alpha   90.00
_cell.angle_beta   90.00
_cell.angle_gamma   90.00
#
_symmetry.space_group_name_H-M   'P 1'
#
loop_
_entity.id
_entity.type
_entity.pdbx_description
1 polymer ?
#
loop_
_entity_poly.entity_id
_entity_poly.type
_entity_poly.pdbx_seq_one_letter_code
_entity_poly.pdbx_strand_id
1 'polypeptide(L)'
;MPFPETRVTLIHRLVGGHAENDWHQFMSDYWRPIRRFAMRIGKLQASDADDVASVTFQIIFRNQLLLRWTEDRSAKLRTLLCSVVRRELANRRRKKGNQQVQWDGQGPSPDLEGPLKFEVPADERDVFESLWLDEVLVRSLGSMRNR
;
A
#
# COMPACT_ATOMS: atom_id res chain seq x y z
N MET A 1 -28.75 -10.22 -11.29
CA MET A 1 -27.60 -9.59 -11.98
C MET A 1 -26.51 -9.35 -10.95
N PRO A 2 -25.28 -9.84 -11.13
CA PRO A 2 -24.21 -9.49 -10.21
C PRO A 2 -23.93 -7.99 -10.32
N PHE A 3 -23.85 -7.31 -9.18
CA PHE A 3 -23.51 -5.90 -9.10
C PHE A 3 -22.09 -5.70 -9.67
N PRO A 4 -21.79 -4.60 -10.39
CA PRO A 4 -20.44 -4.35 -10.87
C PRO A 4 -19.44 -4.36 -9.71
N GLU A 5 -18.40 -5.16 -9.83
CA GLU A 5 -17.33 -5.24 -8.83
C GLU A 5 -16.56 -3.92 -8.81
N THR A 6 -16.88 -3.08 -7.84
CA THR A 6 -16.11 -1.87 -7.55
C THR A 6 -14.97 -2.20 -6.59
N ARG A 7 -14.00 -1.28 -6.50
CA ARG A 7 -12.94 -1.38 -5.49
C ARG A 7 -13.49 -1.45 -4.06
N VAL A 8 -14.61 -0.78 -3.80
CA VAL A 8 -15.25 -0.78 -2.48
C VAL A 8 -15.84 -2.15 -2.17
N THR A 9 -16.45 -2.82 -3.14
CA THR A 9 -16.93 -4.20 -2.97
C THR A 9 -15.78 -5.19 -2.76
N LEU A 10 -14.64 -5.01 -3.45
CA LEU A 10 -13.43 -5.80 -3.19
C LEU A 10 -12.94 -5.63 -1.74
N ILE A 11 -12.88 -4.39 -1.23
CA ILE A 11 -12.49 -4.15 0.16
C ILE A 11 -13.49 -4.76 1.14
N HIS A 12 -14.80 -4.67 0.88
CA HIS A 12 -15.80 -5.34 1.71
C HIS A 12 -15.64 -6.86 1.74
N ARG A 13 -15.32 -7.50 0.60
CA ARG A 13 -15.03 -8.93 0.57
C ARG A 13 -13.80 -9.27 1.39
N LEU A 14 -12.70 -8.53 1.22
CA LEU A 14 -11.47 -8.69 1.99
C LEU A 14 -11.68 -8.64 3.52
N VAL A 15 -12.60 -7.77 3.95
CA VAL A 15 -12.98 -7.60 5.36
C VAL A 15 -13.95 -8.70 5.82
N GLY A 16 -14.91 -9.10 4.99
CA GLY A 16 -15.93 -10.11 5.31
C GLY A 16 -15.48 -11.57 5.16
N GLY A 17 -14.36 -11.82 4.49
CA GLY A 17 -13.77 -13.15 4.34
C GLY A 17 -12.41 -13.06 3.66
N HIS A 18 -11.38 -13.64 4.28
CA HIS A 18 -10.00 -13.63 3.76
C HIS A 18 -9.80 -14.59 2.59
N ALA A 19 -10.61 -14.49 1.54
CA ALA A 19 -10.39 -15.26 0.33
C ALA A 19 -9.04 -14.82 -0.28
N GLU A 20 -8.14 -15.79 -0.44
CA GLU A 20 -6.80 -15.57 -1.00
C GLU A 20 -6.86 -14.85 -2.36
N ASN A 21 -7.88 -15.16 -3.16
CA ASN A 21 -8.11 -14.53 -4.47
C ASN A 21 -8.40 -13.03 -4.38
N ASP A 22 -9.15 -12.58 -3.37
CA ASP A 22 -9.42 -11.14 -3.18
C ASP A 22 -8.15 -10.39 -2.78
N TRP A 23 -7.30 -11.01 -1.96
CA TRP A 23 -5.98 -10.46 -1.61
C TRP A 23 -5.06 -10.40 -2.81
N HIS A 24 -5.06 -11.45 -3.64
CA HIS A 24 -4.29 -11.48 -4.88
C HIS A 24 -4.72 -10.36 -5.83
N GLN A 25 -6.04 -10.15 -6.00
CA GLN A 25 -6.58 -9.07 -6.82
C GLN A 25 -6.20 -7.70 -6.27
N PHE A 26 -6.31 -7.50 -4.95
CA PHE A 26 -5.91 -6.25 -4.31
C PHE A 26 -4.42 -5.96 -4.47
N MET A 27 -3.56 -6.95 -4.27
CA MET A 27 -2.13 -6.81 -4.48
C MET A 27 -1.83 -6.49 -5.95
N SER A 28 -2.44 -7.19 -6.89
CA SER A 28 -2.28 -6.91 -8.33
C SER A 28 -2.63 -5.46 -8.70
N ASP A 29 -3.71 -4.92 -8.12
CA ASP A 29 -4.21 -3.58 -8.40
C ASP A 29 -3.33 -2.46 -7.82
N TYR A 30 -2.64 -2.72 -6.70
CA TYR A 30 -1.94 -1.68 -5.95
C TYR A 30 -0.42 -1.87 -5.85
N TRP A 31 0.13 -3.03 -6.23
CA TRP A 31 1.57 -3.32 -6.14
C TRP A 31 2.40 -2.29 -6.88
N ARG A 32 2.16 -2.12 -8.18
CA ARG A 32 2.93 -1.18 -9.02
C ARG A 32 2.78 0.28 -8.58
N PRO A 33 1.56 0.79 -8.30
CA PRO A 33 1.39 2.13 -7.75
C PRO A 33 2.18 2.35 -6.45
N ILE A 34 2.08 1.43 -5.49
CA ILE A 34 2.79 1.51 -4.20
C ILE A 34 4.31 1.50 -4.42
N ARG A 35 4.81 0.57 -5.25
CA ARG A 35 6.23 0.47 -5.59
C ARG A 35 6.76 1.75 -6.22
N ARG A 36 6.08 2.29 -7.24
CA ARG A 36 6.48 3.53 -7.93
C ARG A 36 6.44 4.73 -6.99
N PHE A 37 5.43 4.79 -6.12
CA PHE A 37 5.33 5.83 -5.10
C PHE A 37 6.49 5.75 -4.10
N ALA A 38 6.82 4.55 -3.62
CA ALA A 38 7.96 4.31 -2.74
C ALA A 38 9.30 4.69 -3.39
N MET A 39 9.51 4.37 -4.68
CA MET A 39 10.68 4.82 -5.44
C MET A 39 10.75 6.35 -5.50
N ARG A 40 9.63 7.02 -5.81
CA ARG A 40 9.60 8.47 -6.02
C ARG A 40 9.78 9.25 -4.72
N ILE A 41 9.04 8.91 -3.66
CA ILE A 41 9.08 9.62 -2.37
C ILE A 41 10.28 9.19 -1.53
N GLY A 42 10.63 7.90 -1.57
CA GLY A 42 11.75 7.34 -0.83
C GLY A 42 13.10 7.53 -1.51
N LYS A 43 13.13 7.94 -2.79
CA LYS A 43 14.32 7.91 -3.67
C LYS A 43 14.99 6.52 -3.67
N LEU A 44 14.16 5.48 -3.68
CA LEU A 44 14.59 4.09 -3.56
C LEU A 44 14.89 3.47 -4.93
N GLN A 45 15.81 2.51 -4.92
CA GLN A 45 16.00 1.61 -6.05
C GLN A 45 14.85 0.61 -6.14
N ALA A 46 14.78 -0.07 -7.28
CA ALA A 46 13.77 -1.08 -7.59
C ALA A 46 13.58 -2.11 -6.47
N SER A 47 14.66 -2.76 -6.02
CA SER A 47 14.63 -3.80 -4.99
C SER A 47 14.12 -3.29 -3.65
N ASP A 48 14.64 -2.15 -3.19
CA ASP A 48 14.21 -1.54 -1.93
C ASP A 48 12.73 -1.16 -1.97
N ALA A 49 12.22 -0.71 -3.13
CA ALA A 49 10.82 -0.37 -3.31
C ALA A 49 9.90 -1.60 -3.34
N ASP A 50 10.36 -2.73 -3.89
CA ASP A 50 9.66 -4.01 -3.83
C ASP A 50 9.55 -4.50 -2.37
N ASP A 51 10.60 -4.31 -1.56
CA ASP A 51 10.54 -4.62 -0.13
C ASP A 51 9.55 -3.69 0.61
N VAL A 52 9.54 -2.39 0.30
CA VAL A 52 8.58 -1.45 0.89
C VAL A 52 7.15 -1.83 0.51
N ALA A 53 6.90 -2.22 -0.74
CA ALA A 53 5.58 -2.69 -1.17
C ALA A 53 5.16 -3.94 -0.39
N SER A 54 6.06 -4.92 -0.26
CA SER A 54 5.83 -6.15 0.50
C SER A 54 5.46 -5.85 1.96
N VAL A 55 6.27 -5.04 2.64
CA VAL A 55 6.03 -4.65 4.03
C VAL A 55 4.74 -3.82 4.16
N THR A 56 4.43 -2.97 3.20
CA THR A 56 3.17 -2.20 3.18
C THR A 56 1.96 -3.12 3.20
N PHE A 57 1.91 -4.16 2.36
CA PHE A 57 0.81 -5.13 2.37
C PHE A 57 0.77 -5.95 3.66
N GLN A 58 1.92 -6.37 4.20
CA GLN A 58 1.98 -7.07 5.48
C GLN A 58 1.43 -6.21 6.62
N ILE A 59 1.77 -4.92 6.67
CA ILE A 59 1.26 -3.98 7.66
C ILE A 59 -0.26 -3.85 7.53
N ILE A 60 -0.79 -3.68 6.32
CA ILE A 60 -2.23 -3.56 6.05
C ILE A 60 -2.97 -4.80 6.55
N PHE A 61 -2.45 -5.99 6.24
CA PHE A 61 -3.01 -7.27 6.64
C PHE A 61 -2.97 -7.47 8.16
N ARG A 62 -1.78 -7.41 8.77
CA ARG A 62 -1.57 -7.70 10.20
C ARG A 62 -2.34 -6.75 11.11
N ASN A 63 -2.44 -5.46 10.73
CA ASN A 63 -3.10 -4.45 11.54
C ASN A 63 -4.59 -4.28 11.21
N GLN A 64 -5.15 -5.12 10.33
CA GLN A 64 -6.55 -5.07 9.91
C GLN A 64 -6.95 -3.67 9.44
N LEU A 65 -6.07 -2.98 8.71
CA LEU A 65 -6.27 -1.56 8.38
C LEU A 65 -7.44 -1.36 7.43
N LEU A 66 -7.73 -2.34 6.57
CA LEU A 66 -8.89 -2.29 5.68
C LEU A 66 -10.20 -2.35 6.48
N LEU A 67 -10.28 -3.18 7.53
CA LEU A 67 -11.43 -3.23 8.43
C LEU A 67 -11.64 -1.88 9.12
N ARG A 68 -10.59 -1.35 9.76
CA ARG A 68 -10.64 -0.04 10.44
C ARG A 68 -11.02 1.09 9.49
N TRP A 69 -10.49 1.06 8.27
CA TRP A 69 -10.85 2.02 7.22
C TRP A 69 -12.30 1.87 6.75
N THR A 70 -12.85 0.65 6.72
CA THR A 70 -14.27 0.47 6.39
C THR A 70 -15.21 0.95 7.50
N GLU A 71 -14.79 0.84 8.76
CA GLU A 71 -15.51 1.35 9.94
C GLU A 71 -15.47 2.89 10.01
N ASP A 72 -14.32 3.50 9.69
CA ASP A 72 -14.14 4.94 9.62
C ASP A 72 -13.53 5.38 8.27
N ARG A 73 -14.42 5.77 7.35
CA ARG A 73 -14.08 6.23 5.98
C ARG A 73 -13.71 7.71 5.90
N SER A 74 -13.16 8.28 6.97
CA SER A 74 -12.73 9.68 7.00
C SER A 74 -11.69 10.05 5.93
N ALA A 75 -10.96 9.06 5.37
CA ALA A 75 -10.00 9.27 4.29
C ALA A 75 -10.22 8.33 3.09
N LYS A 76 -9.74 8.70 1.89
CA LYS A 76 -9.72 7.81 0.72
C LYS A 76 -8.75 6.64 0.97
N LEU A 77 -9.02 5.45 0.41
CA LEU A 77 -8.13 4.29 0.50
C LEU A 77 -6.69 4.59 0.05
N ARG A 78 -6.52 5.43 -0.99
CA ARG A 78 -5.19 5.86 -1.45
C ARG A 78 -4.41 6.60 -0.36
N THR A 79 -5.09 7.40 0.46
CA THR A 79 -4.50 8.11 1.59
C THR A 79 -4.01 7.13 2.66
N LEU A 80 -4.77 6.05 2.94
CA LEU A 80 -4.32 4.95 3.80
C LEU A 80 -3.02 4.35 3.25
N LEU A 81 -3.00 3.94 1.98
CA LEU A 81 -1.82 3.32 1.35
C LEU A 81 -0.60 4.23 1.41
N CYS A 82 -0.75 5.50 1.03
CA CYS A 82 0.33 6.49 1.09
C CYS A 82 0.86 6.67 2.52
N SER A 83 -0.03 6.76 3.51
CA SER A 83 0.35 6.91 4.91
C SER A 83 1.18 5.73 5.41
N VAL A 84 0.79 4.50 5.06
CA VAL A 84 1.54 3.29 5.41
C VAL A 84 2.92 3.29 4.76
N VAL A 85 3.01 3.61 3.47
CA VAL A 85 4.30 3.70 2.76
C VAL A 85 5.21 4.75 3.40
N ARG A 86 4.71 5.96 3.67
CA ARG A 86 5.50 7.02 4.33
C ARG A 86 6.00 6.59 5.70
N ARG A 87 5.16 5.91 6.47
CA ARG A 87 5.53 5.42 7.80
C ARG A 87 6.63 4.36 7.71
N GLU A 88 6.53 3.44 6.76
CA GLU A 88 7.58 2.45 6.52
C GLU A 88 8.90 3.11 6.08
N LEU A 89 8.85 4.08 5.16
CA LEU A 89 10.04 4.86 4.75
C LEU A 89 10.67 5.61 5.94
N ALA A 90 9.86 6.21 6.81
CA ALA A 90 10.33 6.90 8.01
C ALA A 90 10.98 5.91 8.99
N ASN A 91 10.37 4.74 9.20
CA ASN A 91 10.92 3.67 10.04
C ASN A 91 12.27 3.18 9.52
N ARG A 92 12.40 2.96 8.20
CA ARG A 92 13.69 2.58 7.58
C ARG A 92 14.77 3.64 7.76
N ARG A 93 14.43 4.93 7.62
CA ARG A 93 15.38 6.03 7.86
C ARG A 93 15.87 6.04 9.31
N ARG A 94 14.99 5.84 10.28
CA ARG A 94 15.35 5.72 11.70
C ARG A 94 16.26 4.51 11.96
N LYS A 95 15.93 3.34 11.39
CA LYS A 95 16.74 2.11 11.53
C LYS A 95 18.14 2.26 10.91
N LYS A 96 18.27 2.93 9.76
CA LYS A 96 19.58 3.25 9.16
C LYS A 96 20.38 4.26 9.99
N GLY A 97 19.71 5.22 10.64
CA GLY A 97 20.35 6.17 11.57
C GLY A 97 20.85 5.51 12.87
N ASN A 98 20.17 4.45 13.34
CA ASN A 98 20.50 3.70 14.55
C ASN A 98 21.37 2.45 14.29
N GLN A 99 21.86 2.25 13.06
CA GLN A 99 22.58 1.05 12.62
C GLN A 99 24.04 0.98 13.10
N GLN A 100 24.31 1.44 14.32
CA GLN A 100 25.51 1.09 15.08
C GLN A 100 25.24 -0.01 16.12
N VAL A 101 23.99 -0.52 16.20
CA VAL A 101 23.65 -1.65 17.07
C VAL A 101 23.26 -2.86 16.20
N GLN A 102 24.15 -3.85 16.28
CA GLN A 102 24.13 -5.25 15.85
C GLN A 102 22.77 -5.83 15.42
N TRP A 103 22.72 -6.36 14.19
CA TRP A 103 21.60 -7.12 13.64
C TRP A 103 21.79 -8.62 13.93
N ASP A 104 21.23 -9.10 15.04
CA ASP A 104 20.96 -10.54 15.19
C ASP A 104 19.61 -10.83 14.52
N GLY A 105 19.52 -11.90 13.74
CA GLY A 105 18.45 -12.22 12.77
C GLY A 105 17.00 -12.36 13.28
N GLN A 106 16.63 -11.73 14.38
CA GLN A 106 15.27 -11.48 14.86
C GLN A 106 15.01 -9.97 14.83
N GLY A 107 14.94 -9.37 13.63
CA GLY A 107 14.56 -7.97 13.51
C GLY A 107 13.13 -7.75 14.03
N PRO A 108 12.82 -6.61 14.67
CA PRO A 108 11.51 -6.34 15.22
C PRO A 108 10.45 -6.48 14.12
N SER A 109 9.37 -7.20 14.44
CA SER A 109 8.14 -7.31 13.66
C SER A 109 7.80 -5.95 13.01
N PRO A 110 7.21 -5.90 11.80
CA PRO A 110 6.69 -4.66 11.22
C PRO A 110 5.46 -4.14 11.99
N ASP A 111 5.45 -4.32 13.31
CA ASP A 111 4.47 -3.76 14.20
C ASP A 111 4.76 -2.27 14.30
N LEU A 112 3.83 -1.54 13.73
CA LEU A 112 3.81 -0.11 13.72
C LEU A 112 3.52 0.40 15.13
N GLU A 113 4.55 0.68 15.93
CA GLU A 113 4.35 1.28 17.26
C GLU A 113 3.69 2.66 17.15
N GLY A 114 2.43 2.76 17.60
CA GLY A 114 1.63 3.98 17.67
C GLY A 114 0.52 4.11 16.61
N PRO A 115 -0.47 5.00 16.85
CA PRO A 115 -1.61 5.19 15.94
C PRO A 115 -1.16 5.71 14.57
N LEU A 116 -1.70 5.12 13.50
CA LEU A 116 -1.58 5.66 12.14
C LEU A 116 -2.48 6.89 12.03
N LYS A 117 -1.89 8.06 11.80
CA LYS A 117 -2.63 9.23 11.32
C LYS A 117 -2.66 9.17 9.79
N PHE A 118 -3.85 9.20 9.19
CA PHE A 118 -4.02 9.17 7.73
C PHE A 118 -3.79 10.53 7.07
N GLU A 119 -2.81 11.28 7.54
CA GLU A 119 -2.49 12.60 7.02
C GLU A 119 -1.33 12.50 6.02
N VAL A 120 -1.63 12.79 4.76
CA VAL A 120 -0.67 12.83 3.67
C VAL A 120 -0.76 14.21 3.00
N PRO A 121 0.39 14.89 2.79
CA PRO A 121 0.45 16.13 2.03
C PRO A 121 -0.29 16.04 0.69
N ALA A 122 -0.91 17.14 0.26
CA ALA A 122 -1.72 17.16 -0.96
C ALA A 122 -0.90 16.78 -2.21
N ASP A 123 0.31 17.33 -2.33
CA ASP A 123 1.25 17.06 -3.41
C ASP A 123 1.63 15.58 -3.52
N GLU A 124 1.86 14.90 -2.39
CA GLU A 124 2.16 13.47 -2.40
C GLU A 124 0.93 12.61 -2.75
N ARG A 125 -0.27 13.04 -2.38
CA ARG A 125 -1.51 12.37 -2.79
C ARG A 125 -1.70 12.47 -4.30
N ASP A 126 -1.44 13.64 -4.88
CA ASP A 126 -1.55 13.88 -6.33
C ASP A 126 -0.54 13.02 -7.09
N VAL A 127 0.68 12.85 -6.56
CA VAL A 127 1.69 11.95 -7.13
C VAL A 127 1.23 10.49 -7.12
N PHE A 128 0.65 10.00 -6.02
CA PHE A 128 0.12 8.64 -6.01
C PHE A 128 -1.05 8.49 -6.99
N GLU A 129 -1.93 9.47 -7.05
CA GLU A 129 -3.09 9.46 -7.94
C GLU A 129 -2.66 9.43 -9.41
N SER A 130 -1.69 10.25 -9.82
CA SER A 130 -1.16 10.25 -11.18
C SER A 130 -0.55 8.90 -11.55
N LEU A 131 0.30 8.34 -10.68
CA LEU A 131 0.95 7.03 -10.90
C LEU A 131 -0.07 5.89 -10.99
N TRP A 132 -1.13 5.97 -10.18
CA TRP A 132 -2.20 5.00 -10.19
C TRP A 132 -3.05 5.12 -11.46
N LEU A 133 -3.40 6.34 -11.88
CA LEU A 133 -4.15 6.58 -13.12
C LEU A 133 -3.38 6.08 -14.34
N ASP A 134 -2.08 6.36 -14.41
CA ASP A 134 -1.21 5.86 -15.48
C ASP A 134 -1.26 4.33 -15.58
N GLU A 135 -1.20 3.62 -14.44
CA GLU A 135 -1.26 2.15 -14.43
C GLU A 135 -2.63 1.62 -14.90
N VAL A 136 -3.72 2.26 -14.46
CA VAL A 136 -5.07 1.89 -14.89
C VAL A 136 -5.25 2.10 -16.39
N LEU A 137 -4.74 3.21 -16.92
CA LEU A 137 -4.79 3.50 -18.35
C LEU A 137 -3.98 2.48 -19.15
N VAL A 138 -2.75 2.17 -18.73
CA VAL A 138 -1.89 1.16 -19.38
C VAL A 138 -2.57 -0.21 -19.37
N ARG A 139 -3.14 -0.64 -18.24
CA ARG A 139 -3.83 -1.93 -18.14
C ARG A 139 -5.08 -1.97 -19.02
N SER A 140 -5.86 -0.89 -19.05
CA SER A 140 -7.08 -0.79 -19.85
C SER A 140 -6.76 -0.82 -21.35
N LEU A 141 -5.75 -0.05 -21.78
CA LEU A 141 -5.27 -0.06 -23.17
C LEU A 141 -4.71 -1.43 -23.57
N GLY A 142 -3.94 -2.08 -22.69
CA GLY A 142 -3.44 -3.44 -22.91
C GLY A 142 -4.57 -4.46 -23.07
N SER A 143 -5.62 -4.35 -22.27
CA SER A 143 -6.78 -5.24 -22.37
C SER A 143 -7.60 -5.03 -23.65
N MET A 144 -7.66 -3.80 -24.18
CA MET A 144 -8.34 -3.52 -25.45
C MET A 144 -7.53 -3.99 -26.65
N ARG A 145 -6.19 -4.00 -26.57
CA ARG A 145 -5.31 -4.41 -27.68
C ARG A 145 -5.18 -5.93 -27.84
N ASN A 146 -5.53 -6.71 -26.81
CA ASN A 146 -5.50 -8.17 -26.81
C ASN A 146 -6.91 -8.80 -27.07
N ARG A 147 -7.86 -8.01 -27.57
CA ARG A 147 -9.15 -8.49 -28.11
C ARG A 147 -9.13 -8.38 -29.63
#